data_AF-A0A815YWY6-F1
#
_entry.id   AF-A0A815YWY6-F1
#
_cell.length_a   1.000
_cell.length_b   1.000
_cell.length_c   1.000
_cell.angle_alpha   90.00
_cell.angle_beta   90.00
_cell.angle_gamma   90.00
#
_symmetry.space_group_name_H-M   'P 1'
#
loop_
_entity.id
_entity.type
_entity.pdbx_description
1 polymer ?
#
loop_
_entity_poly.entity_id
_entity_poly.type
_entity_poly.pdbx_seq_one_letter_code
_entity_poly.pdbx_strand_id
1 'polypeptide(L)'
;MAEHKPVIGLKAPGHVYSATLRNSSDEDVSVEIQYAGSEDSHGETVEAKIASGAEHAVDEKEVSTGTHQQRKYVKKVTVKKQDGTTKVLEAPFEGVTSPQKNWQFVIDNDGIKSQK
;
A
#
# COMPACT_ATOMS: atom_id res chain seq x y z
N MET A 1 33.39 3.93 -31.53
CA MET A 1 32.02 3.50 -31.23
C MET A 1 31.80 3.81 -29.76
N ALA A 2 31.04 4.86 -29.44
CA ALA A 2 30.84 5.30 -28.06
C ALA A 2 29.68 4.51 -27.44
N GLU A 3 29.99 3.68 -26.45
CA GLU A 3 28.99 2.97 -25.67
C GLU A 3 28.14 3.97 -24.89
N HIS A 4 26.87 4.12 -25.30
CA HIS A 4 25.86 4.82 -24.54
C HIS A 4 25.54 3.97 -23.30
N LYS A 5 26.19 4.27 -22.18
CA LYS A 5 25.72 3.80 -20.87
C LYS A 5 24.31 4.38 -20.68
N PRO A 6 23.26 3.56 -20.46
CA PRO A 6 21.97 4.12 -20.10
C PRO A 6 22.17 4.88 -18.79
N VAL A 7 21.90 6.18 -18.82
CA VAL A 7 21.64 6.93 -17.59
C VAL A 7 20.53 6.18 -16.87
N ILE A 8 20.89 5.52 -15.76
CA ILE A 8 19.93 4.95 -14.82
C ILE A 8 19.20 6.16 -14.26
N GLY A 9 18.17 6.62 -14.97
CA GLY A 9 17.26 7.62 -14.48
C GLY A 9 16.74 7.07 -13.16
N LEU A 10 16.99 7.78 -12.06
CA LEU A 10 16.43 7.51 -10.74
C LEU A 10 14.91 7.43 -10.90
N LYS A 11 14.40 6.25 -11.22
CA LYS A 11 12.97 6.00 -11.32
C LYS A 11 12.47 6.12 -9.89
N ALA A 12 11.63 7.12 -9.66
CA ALA A 12 11.01 7.33 -8.37
C ALA A 12 10.41 5.98 -7.93
N PRO A 13 10.65 5.57 -6.67
CA PRO A 13 10.19 4.29 -6.20
C PRO A 13 8.67 4.19 -6.37
N GLY A 14 8.21 2.97 -6.66
CA GLY A 14 6.80 2.65 -6.84
C GLY A 14 6.03 2.73 -5.53
N HIS A 15 5.84 3.95 -5.04
CA HIS A 15 5.17 4.22 -3.78
C HIS A 15 3.67 4.46 -3.99
N VAL A 16 2.85 3.81 -3.17
CA VAL A 16 1.42 4.07 -3.08
C VAL A 16 1.20 5.03 -1.91
N TYR A 17 0.63 6.21 -2.17
CA TYR A 17 0.39 7.21 -1.12
C TYR A 17 -1.03 7.14 -0.56
N SER A 18 -2.01 6.81 -1.40
CA SER A 18 -3.40 6.55 -1.00
C SER A 18 -3.92 5.33 -1.74
N ALA A 19 -4.85 4.61 -1.13
CA ALA A 19 -5.38 3.38 -1.68
C ALA A 19 -6.85 3.16 -1.35
N THR A 20 -7.53 2.31 -2.12
CA THR A 20 -8.86 1.80 -1.81
C THR A 20 -8.77 0.29 -1.62
N LEU A 21 -9.13 -0.17 -0.43
CA LEU A 21 -9.24 -1.58 -0.10
C LEU A 21 -10.67 -2.03 -0.42
N ARG A 22 -10.83 -2.96 -1.36
CA ARG A 22 -12.13 -3.55 -1.69
C ARG A 22 -12.20 -4.99 -1.22
N ASN A 23 -13.16 -5.28 -0.35
CA ASN A 23 -13.44 -6.65 0.05
C ASN A 23 -14.47 -7.28 -0.91
N SER A 24 -14.01 -8.17 -1.77
CA SER A 24 -14.83 -9.00 -2.66
C SER A 24 -14.96 -10.44 -2.17
N SER A 25 -14.43 -10.76 -0.98
CA SER A 25 -14.63 -12.05 -0.32
C SER A 25 -16.04 -12.15 0.26
N ASP A 26 -16.49 -13.38 0.52
CA ASP A 26 -17.78 -13.69 1.14
C ASP A 26 -17.82 -13.42 2.67
N GLU A 27 -16.70 -12.97 3.24
CA GLU A 27 -16.50 -12.80 4.68
C GLU A 27 -15.98 -11.39 5.01
N ASP A 28 -16.18 -10.97 6.25
CA ASP A 28 -15.58 -9.74 6.77
C ASP A 28 -14.07 -9.93 6.98
N VAL A 29 -13.28 -8.91 6.62
CA VAL A 29 -11.82 -8.96 6.75
C VAL A 29 -11.30 -7.81 7.59
N SER A 30 -10.26 -8.08 8.38
CA SER A 30 -9.50 -7.04 9.09
C SER A 30 -8.23 -6.75 8.30
N VAL A 31 -8.07 -5.52 7.84
CA VAL A 31 -6.92 -5.07 7.08
C VAL A 31 -6.08 -4.14 7.92
N GLU A 32 -4.78 -4.40 7.96
CA GLU A 32 -3.79 -3.61 8.66
C GLU A 32 -2.83 -3.04 7.62
N ILE A 33 -2.75 -1.71 7.53
CA ILE A 33 -1.92 -1.00 6.57
C ILE A 33 -0.79 -0.34 7.32
N GLN A 34 0.44 -0.72 6.99
CA GLN A 34 1.63 -0.07 7.51
C GLN A 34 2.12 0.97 6.51
N TYR A 35 2.20 2.21 6.98
CA TYR A 35 2.81 3.33 6.30
C TYR A 35 4.27 3.47 6.72
N ALA A 36 5.15 3.78 5.78
CA ALA A 36 6.54 4.12 6.04
C ALA A 36 6.86 5.55 5.58
N GLY A 37 7.69 6.23 6.35
CA GLY A 37 8.26 7.53 6.01
C GLY A 37 9.69 7.40 5.48
N SER A 38 10.34 8.54 5.22
CA SER A 38 11.75 8.59 4.80
C SER A 38 12.72 8.22 5.93
N GLU A 39 12.28 8.35 7.18
CA GLU A 39 12.98 7.85 8.36
C GLU A 39 12.21 6.62 8.88
N ASP A 40 12.89 5.48 8.93
CA ASP A 40 12.33 4.14 9.26
C ASP A 40 11.69 4.09 10.67
N SER A 41 11.89 5.13 11.50
CA SER A 41 11.38 5.23 12.87
C SER A 41 9.93 5.73 13.02
N HIS A 42 9.27 6.23 11.97
CA HIS A 42 7.89 6.73 12.03
C HIS A 42 6.89 5.88 11.23
N GLY A 43 7.01 4.55 11.37
CA GLY A 43 6.00 3.62 10.87
C GLY A 43 4.65 3.86 11.55
N GLU A 44 3.60 4.05 10.76
CA GLU A 44 2.23 4.18 11.28
C GLU A 44 1.40 3.03 10.75
N THR A 45 0.72 2.33 11.66
CA THR A 45 -0.16 1.23 11.30
C THR A 45 -1.60 1.68 11.46
N VAL A 46 -2.40 1.48 10.42
CA VAL A 46 -3.84 1.75 10.42
C VAL A 46 -4.57 0.42 10.28
N GLU A 47 -5.49 0.14 11.20
CA GLU A 47 -6.35 -1.04 11.13
C GLU A 47 -7.75 -0.63 10.67
N ALA A 48 -8.30 -1.36 9.71
CA ALA A 48 -9.62 -1.17 9.17
C ALA A 48 -10.35 -2.52 9.09
N LYS A 49 -11.61 -2.56 9.49
CA LYS A 49 -12.49 -3.72 9.26
C LYS A 49 -13.36 -3.42 8.05
N ILE A 50 -13.32 -4.31 7.07
CA ILE A 50 -14.05 -4.16 5.81
C ILE A 50 -15.05 -5.29 5.72
N ALA A 51 -16.33 -4.95 5.77
CA ALA A 51 -17.40 -5.93 5.62
C ALA A 51 -17.35 -6.60 4.24
N SER A 52 -17.92 -7.79 4.10
CA SER A 52 -18.06 -8.43 2.78
C SER A 52 -18.76 -7.49 1.78
N GLY A 53 -18.19 -7.37 0.59
CA GLY A 53 -18.68 -6.50 -0.48
C GLY A 53 -18.42 -5.00 -0.28
N ALA A 54 -17.80 -4.59 0.83
CA ALA A 54 -17.55 -3.19 1.14
C ALA A 54 -16.18 -2.69 0.65
N GLU A 55 -16.05 -1.37 0.59
CA GLU A 55 -14.83 -0.67 0.22
C GLU A 55 -14.40 0.26 1.36
N HIS A 56 -13.10 0.37 1.57
CA HIS A 56 -12.50 1.29 2.53
C HIS A 56 -11.39 2.08 1.86
N ALA A 57 -11.60 3.38 1.72
CA ALA A 57 -10.58 4.30 1.23
C ALA A 57 -9.61 4.62 2.35
N VAL A 58 -8.32 4.65 2.03
CA VAL A 58 -7.25 5.12 2.89
C VAL A 58 -6.52 6.26 2.22
N ASP A 59 -6.60 7.43 2.86
CA ASP A 59 -5.99 8.66 2.39
C ASP A 59 -4.48 8.70 2.65
N GLU A 60 -3.82 9.63 1.97
CA GLU A 60 -2.40 9.87 2.19
C GLU A 60 -2.13 10.40 3.60
N LYS A 61 -1.03 9.90 4.18
CA LYS A 61 -0.57 10.32 5.50
C LYS A 61 0.63 11.24 5.35
N GLU A 62 0.51 12.44 5.89
CA GLU A 62 1.60 13.41 5.96
C GLU A 62 2.09 13.52 7.40
N VAL A 63 3.42 13.48 7.59
CA VAL A 63 4.05 13.74 8.88
C VAL A 63 4.90 15.00 8.78
N SER A 64 4.73 15.88 9.76
CA SER A 64 5.55 17.09 9.90
C SER A 64 6.64 16.80 10.92
N THR A 65 7.89 16.79 10.47
CA THR A 65 9.08 16.72 11.33
C THR A 65 9.80 18.06 11.25
N GLY A 66 9.63 18.91 12.27
CA GLY A 66 10.18 20.26 12.29
C GLY A 66 9.63 21.13 11.15
N THR A 67 10.50 21.65 10.30
CA THR A 67 10.14 22.45 9.10
C THR A 67 9.88 21.61 7.85
N HIS A 68 10.01 20.28 7.93
CA HIS A 68 9.84 19.39 6.79
C HIS A 68 8.52 18.63 6.87
N GLN A 69 7.80 18.60 5.74
CA GLN A 69 6.65 17.72 5.54
C GLN A 69 7.08 16.52 4.71
N GLN A 70 6.79 15.32 5.22
CA GLN A 70 7.07 14.06 4.54
C GLN A 70 5.76 13.31 4.31
N ARG A 71 5.56 12.85 3.07
CA ARG A 71 4.46 11.95 2.74
C ARG A 71 4.86 10.52 3.04
N LYS A 72 4.08 9.84 3.87
CA LYS A 72 4.24 8.41 4.10
C LYS A 72 3.62 7.65 2.92
N TYR A 73 4.24 6.53 2.57
CA TYR A 73 3.74 5.62 1.56
C TYR A 73 3.34 4.29 2.21
N VAL A 74 2.41 3.59 1.61
CA VAL A 74 2.01 2.24 2.02
C VAL A 74 3.21 1.31 1.80
N LYS A 75 3.73 0.72 2.88
CA LYS A 75 4.83 -0.25 2.87
C LYS A 75 4.30 -1.67 2.90
N LYS A 76 3.23 -1.92 3.64
CA LYS A 76 2.68 -3.27 3.85
C LYS A 76 1.17 -3.20 4.05
N VAL A 77 0.47 -4.19 3.52
CA VAL A 77 -0.96 -4.43 3.72
C VAL A 77 -1.11 -5.87 4.19
N THR A 78 -1.60 -6.04 5.41
CA THR A 78 -1.87 -7.35 6.01
C THR A 78 -3.39 -7.54 6.09
N VAL A 79 -3.92 -8.60 5.52
CA VAL A 79 -5.33 -8.96 5.59
C VAL A 79 -5.48 -10.19 6.49
N LYS A 80 -6.32 -10.08 7.52
CA LYS A 80 -6.67 -11.14 8.47
C LYS A 80 -8.14 -11.51 8.25
N LYS A 81 -8.40 -12.75 7.84
CA LYS A 81 -9.75 -13.31 7.67
C LYS A 81 -10.27 -13.92 8.97
N GLN A 82 -11.57 -14.15 9.05
CA GLN A 82 -12.20 -14.75 10.23
C GLN A 82 -11.80 -16.21 10.45
N ASP A 83 -11.49 -16.97 9.40
CA ASP A 83 -11.00 -18.35 9.52
C ASP A 83 -9.58 -18.45 10.12
N GLY A 84 -8.89 -17.31 10.29
CA GLY A 84 -7.50 -17.23 10.77
C GLY A 84 -6.47 -17.09 9.65
N THR A 85 -6.88 -17.19 8.38
CA THR A 85 -5.99 -16.92 7.25
C THR A 85 -5.47 -15.49 7.29
N THR A 86 -4.15 -15.35 7.27
CA THR A 86 -3.47 -14.06 7.16
C THR A 86 -2.72 -13.99 5.82
N LYS A 87 -2.96 -12.93 5.06
CA LYS A 87 -2.26 -12.63 3.81
C LYS A 87 -1.55 -11.31 3.94
N VAL A 88 -0.33 -11.25 3.41
CA VAL A 88 0.52 -10.07 3.49
C VAL A 88 0.92 -9.66 2.08
N LEU A 89 0.81 -8.37 1.78
CA LEU A 89 1.30 -7.75 0.57
C LEU A 89 2.24 -6.62 0.96
N GLU A 90 3.46 -6.63 0.45
CA GLU A 90 4.51 -5.67 0.80
C GLU A 90 4.99 -4.93 -0.44
N ALA A 91 5.40 -3.67 -0.27
CA ALA A 91 6.01 -2.89 -1.32
C ALA A 91 7.39 -3.50 -1.70
N PRO A 92 7.78 -3.47 -2.99
CA PRO A 92 7.07 -2.87 -4.12
C PRO A 92 5.86 -3.69 -4.57
N PHE A 93 4.72 -3.02 -4.76
CA PHE A 93 3.50 -3.67 -5.22
C PHE A 93 3.55 -3.94 -6.72
N GLU A 94 2.99 -5.07 -7.14
CA GLU A 94 2.94 -5.43 -8.56
C GLU A 94 2.16 -4.37 -9.36
N GLY A 95 2.76 -3.91 -10.46
CA GLY A 95 2.21 -2.86 -11.31
C GLY A 95 2.51 -1.42 -10.86
N VAL A 96 3.01 -1.21 -9.64
CA VAL A 96 3.36 0.13 -9.14
C VAL A 96 4.79 0.47 -9.53
N THR A 97 4.93 1.21 -10.64
CA THR A 97 6.24 1.59 -11.18
C THR A 97 6.59 3.08 -11.01
N SER A 98 5.68 3.86 -10.45
CA SER A 98 5.85 5.27 -10.14
C SER A 98 4.98 5.62 -8.93
N PRO A 99 5.15 6.80 -8.30
CA PRO A 99 4.22 7.31 -7.30
C PRO A 99 2.77 7.21 -7.77
N GLN A 100 1.94 6.44 -7.05
CA GLN A 100 0.52 6.27 -7.31
C GLN A 100 -0.31 6.84 -6.16
N LYS A 101 -1.49 7.34 -6.51
CA LYS A 101 -2.56 7.74 -5.59
C LYS A 101 -3.82 6.97 -5.99
N ASN A 102 -4.69 6.73 -5.03
CA ASN A 102 -5.96 6.01 -5.20
C ASN A 102 -5.74 4.60 -5.81
N TRP A 103 -4.68 3.92 -5.37
CA TRP A 103 -4.37 2.58 -5.84
C TRP A 103 -5.36 1.55 -5.29
N GLN A 104 -5.82 0.59 -6.08
CA GLN A 104 -6.82 -0.38 -5.61
C GLN A 104 -6.16 -1.67 -5.11
N PHE A 105 -6.53 -2.09 -3.91
CA PHE A 105 -6.24 -3.43 -3.42
C PHE A 105 -7.53 -4.21 -3.34
N VAL A 106 -7.59 -5.33 -4.06
CA VAL A 106 -8.76 -6.20 -4.08
C VAL A 106 -8.47 -7.41 -3.20
N ILE A 107 -9.34 -7.64 -2.23
CA ILE A 107 -9.30 -8.77 -1.32
C ILE A 107 -10.38 -9.75 -1.78
N ASP A 108 -9.96 -10.96 -2.12
CA ASP A 108 -10.81 -12.04 -2.59
C ASP A 108 -10.65 -13.25 -1.67
N ASN A 109 -11.42 -14.31 -1.90
CA ASN A 109 -11.31 -15.58 -1.19
C ASN A 109 -9.89 -16.19 -1.28
N ASP A 110 -9.19 -16.00 -2.40
CA ASP A 110 -7.83 -16.51 -2.60
C ASP A 110 -6.73 -15.67 -1.90
N GLY A 111 -6.96 -14.37 -1.74
CA GLY A 111 -6.00 -13.47 -1.10
C GLY A 111 -6.16 -11.99 -1.48
N ILE A 112 -5.07 -11.23 -1.41
CA ILE A 112 -5.03 -9.81 -1.75
C ILE A 112 -4.23 -9.59 -3.04
N LYS A 113 -4.74 -8.73 -3.92
CA LYS A 113 -4.11 -8.37 -5.20
C LYS A 113 -4.03 -6.85 -5.35
N SER A 114 -2.91 -6.36 -5.88
CA SER A 114 -2.77 -4.96 -6.31
C SER A 114 -3.31 -4.80 -7.73
N GLN A 115 -4.25 -3.88 -7.92
CA GLN A 115 -4.84 -3.58 -9.23
C GLN A 115 -4.93 -2.06 -9.43
N LYS A 116 -4.78 -1.62 -10.68
CA LYS A 116 -5.00 -0.22 -11.07
C LYS A 116 -6.45 0.01 -11.46
#